data_AF-A0A8H5IH60-F1
#
_entry.id   AF-A0A8H5IH60-F1
#
_cell.length_a   1.000
_cell.length_b   1.000
_cell.length_c   1.000
_cell.angle_alpha   90.00
_cell.angle_beta   90.00
_cell.angle_gamma   90.00
#
_symmetry.space_group_name_H-M   'P 1'
#
loop_
_entity.id
_entity.type
_entity.pdbx_description
1 polymer ?
#
loop_
_entity_poly.entity_id
_entity_poly.type
_entity_poly.pdbx_seq_one_letter_code
_entity_poly.pdbx_strand_id
1 'polypeptide(L)'
;MSPPEEHHGLKSKWPEALDLAGSNSPCRLEGEIGDLVVLGEIPSAIDGTFYRVMCDPFVPPDPNNVPIDGDGHVSAFRIHDGRVDMRIKYVETERYKLERQAGKALFGLYRNPYTHHPCVRAAVDSTANTNMVFWANRLLALKEVACPYEMDPDTLETICYDPFGDQIKAKAFTAHPKVDPYSKELVVFGYEAKGLGTKDIVIYALDEQGIKHDEQWIESPWCAFIHDCVITPNWIVLLLWPFEAKVERMKAGKQHWAWSYDLPATFIVVPRRKTSKVPSSWKQGEHRVYHWKNCMPIHTGGAWEEDNGKLYLESSRVHDNAFPFFPPEDGRQPSPDAKADYVRWEIDLNAPSGTQMVDPQIIVDVPSEFPRMDERFMTHKHEFIFLNVFIPETSQGGTNIFHGLNGLAMHSHY
;
A
#
# COMPACT_ATOMS: atom_id res chain seq x y z
N MET A 1 0.82 9.91 34.41
CA MET A 1 -0.06 11.10 34.33
C MET A 1 -1.48 10.60 34.18
N SER A 2 -2.41 11.13 34.97
CA SER A 2 -3.83 10.76 34.94
C SER A 2 -4.45 11.01 33.55
N PRO A 3 -5.48 10.26 33.12
CA PRO A 3 -6.19 10.57 31.89
C PRO A 3 -6.82 11.97 32.00
N PRO A 4 -6.93 12.75 30.90
CA PRO A 4 -7.57 14.05 30.95
C PRO A 4 -9.06 13.90 31.34
N GLU A 5 -9.53 14.81 32.20
CA GLU A 5 -10.90 14.89 32.76
C GLU A 5 -12.02 15.16 31.71
N GLU A 6 -11.80 14.89 30.42
CA GLU A 6 -12.64 15.42 29.32
C GLU A 6 -13.96 14.67 29.05
N HIS A 7 -14.25 13.55 29.71
CA HIS A 7 -15.43 12.73 29.36
C HIS A 7 -16.53 12.64 30.41
N HIS A 8 -16.44 13.39 31.53
CA HIS A 8 -17.50 13.46 32.56
C HIS A 8 -18.09 12.11 33.01
N GLY A 9 -17.32 11.02 32.96
CA GLY A 9 -17.77 9.66 33.34
C GLY A 9 -18.62 8.92 32.30
N LEU A 10 -18.71 9.41 31.05
CA LEU A 10 -19.38 8.70 29.95
C LEU A 10 -18.51 7.56 29.41
N LYS A 11 -19.13 6.39 29.17
CA LYS A 11 -18.45 5.20 28.61
C LYS A 11 -18.76 5.09 27.12
N SER A 12 -17.73 4.99 26.28
CA SER A 12 -17.89 4.62 24.86
C SER A 12 -17.90 3.11 24.70
N LYS A 13 -18.68 2.61 23.72
CA LYS A 13 -18.61 1.22 23.25
C LYS A 13 -17.41 0.99 22.32
N TRP A 14 -16.79 2.06 21.84
CA TRP A 14 -15.56 2.02 21.06
C TRP A 14 -14.37 2.00 22.04
N PRO A 15 -13.32 1.22 21.77
CA PRO A 15 -12.10 1.32 22.55
C PRO A 15 -11.58 2.77 22.53
N GLU A 16 -11.05 3.25 23.66
CA GLU A 16 -10.26 4.49 23.69
C GLU A 16 -9.02 4.26 22.81
N ALA A 17 -9.08 4.73 21.57
CA ALA A 17 -7.88 4.91 20.79
C ALA A 17 -7.09 6.02 21.47
N LEU A 18 -5.89 5.71 21.96
CA LEU A 18 -4.90 6.72 22.36
C LEU A 18 -4.54 7.53 21.10
N ASP A 19 -5.32 8.58 20.85
CA ASP A 19 -5.09 9.55 19.78
C ASP A 19 -5.00 10.93 20.43
N LEU A 20 -3.77 11.42 20.54
CA LEU A 20 -3.48 12.77 21.01
C LEU A 20 -3.87 13.73 19.86
N ALA A 21 -5.14 14.14 19.82
CA ALA A 21 -5.72 15.20 18.96
C ALA A 21 -6.35 14.82 17.59
N GLY A 22 -6.78 13.57 17.40
CA GLY A 22 -8.05 13.23 16.73
C GLY A 22 -8.14 13.36 15.21
N SER A 23 -7.37 12.55 14.47
CA SER A 23 -7.59 12.29 13.02
C SER A 23 -8.13 10.88 12.73
N ASN A 24 -8.16 9.99 13.73
CA ASN A 24 -8.59 8.59 13.57
C ASN A 24 -10.02 8.31 14.08
N SER A 25 -10.79 9.34 14.44
CA SER A 25 -12.20 9.14 14.80
C SER A 25 -12.99 8.65 13.58
N PRO A 26 -13.82 7.60 13.69
CA PRO A 26 -14.62 7.12 12.56
C PRO A 26 -15.50 8.23 12.00
N CYS A 27 -15.41 8.47 10.69
CA CYS A 27 -16.17 9.51 10.00
C CYS A 27 -17.59 9.01 9.71
N ARG A 28 -17.68 7.91 8.95
CA ARG A 28 -18.88 7.15 8.60
C ARG A 28 -19.99 7.96 7.90
N LEU A 29 -19.63 9.12 7.36
CA LEU A 29 -20.50 10.01 6.58
C LEU A 29 -20.47 9.63 5.10
N GLU A 30 -21.62 9.29 4.53
CA GLU A 30 -21.80 9.20 3.07
C GLU A 30 -22.62 10.39 2.58
N GLY A 31 -22.31 10.91 1.38
CA GLY A 31 -23.06 12.02 0.81
C GLY A 31 -22.36 12.72 -0.35
N GLU A 32 -22.94 13.86 -0.74
CA GLU A 32 -22.42 14.71 -1.80
C GLU A 32 -22.54 16.20 -1.45
N ILE A 33 -21.61 16.99 -1.95
CA ILE A 33 -21.60 18.46 -1.86
C ILE A 33 -21.28 18.99 -3.26
N GLY A 34 -22.21 19.73 -3.85
CA GLY A 34 -21.95 20.48 -5.08
C GLY A 34 -21.27 21.80 -4.76
N ASP A 35 -20.29 22.17 -5.57
CA ASP A 35 -19.58 23.46 -5.53
C ASP A 35 -19.03 23.83 -4.14
N LEU A 36 -17.95 23.14 -3.74
CA LEU A 36 -17.24 23.39 -2.48
C LEU A 36 -16.76 24.85 -2.39
N VAL A 37 -16.86 25.44 -1.19
CA VAL A 37 -16.28 26.75 -0.91
C VAL A 37 -14.76 26.67 -1.00
N VAL A 38 -14.19 27.43 -1.94
CA VAL A 38 -12.75 27.48 -2.18
C VAL A 38 -12.18 28.86 -1.84
N LEU A 39 -11.01 28.87 -1.19
CA LEU A 39 -10.22 30.07 -0.95
C LEU A 39 -9.14 30.17 -2.05
N GLY A 40 -9.20 31.22 -2.86
CA GLY A 40 -8.34 31.37 -4.03
C GLY A 40 -9.08 31.05 -5.33
N GLU A 41 -8.35 30.63 -6.35
CA GLU A 41 -8.87 30.35 -7.68
C GLU A 41 -8.46 28.94 -8.11
N ILE A 42 -9.42 28.16 -8.63
CA ILE A 42 -9.16 26.85 -9.22
C ILE A 42 -8.79 27.06 -10.69
N PRO A 43 -7.63 26.58 -11.15
CA PRO A 43 -7.26 26.71 -12.56
C PRO A 43 -8.29 26.04 -13.47
N SER A 44 -8.87 26.81 -14.40
CA SER A 44 -9.89 26.33 -15.34
C SER A 44 -9.38 25.25 -16.30
N ALA A 45 -8.06 25.05 -16.38
CA ALA A 45 -7.43 24.00 -17.18
C ALA A 45 -7.50 22.61 -16.54
N ILE A 46 -7.83 22.51 -15.24
CA ILE A 46 -7.98 21.22 -14.55
C ILE A 46 -9.39 20.70 -14.80
N ASP A 47 -9.47 19.58 -15.50
CA ASP A 47 -10.73 18.87 -15.75
C ASP A 47 -10.52 17.37 -15.48
N GLY A 48 -10.90 16.93 -14.28
CA GLY A 48 -10.81 15.53 -13.87
C GLY A 48 -11.34 15.28 -12.47
N THR A 49 -11.04 14.09 -11.93
CA THR A 49 -11.45 13.70 -10.58
C THR A 49 -10.25 13.19 -9.79
N PHE A 50 -10.07 13.71 -8.58
CA PHE A 50 -9.14 13.16 -7.61
C PHE A 50 -9.87 12.19 -6.67
N TYR A 51 -9.50 10.91 -6.74
CA TYR A 51 -10.02 9.86 -5.86
C TYR A 51 -9.03 9.58 -4.74
N ARG A 52 -9.54 9.39 -3.52
CA ARG A 52 -8.78 8.86 -2.37
C ARG A 52 -9.66 7.96 -1.52
N VAL A 53 -9.05 7.00 -0.84
CA VAL A 53 -9.72 6.11 0.10
C VAL A 53 -9.13 6.30 1.49
N MET A 54 -9.98 6.23 2.52
CA MET A 54 -9.55 6.17 3.91
C MET A 54 -10.01 4.87 4.56
N CYS A 55 -9.27 4.45 5.59
CA CYS A 55 -9.66 3.40 6.51
C CYS A 55 -10.71 3.96 7.49
N ASP A 56 -11.95 3.50 7.43
CA ASP A 56 -13.03 4.01 8.29
C ASP A 56 -13.98 2.89 8.73
N PRO A 57 -13.72 2.25 9.90
CA PRO A 57 -14.50 1.10 10.35
C PRO A 57 -15.98 1.46 10.58
N PHE A 58 -16.89 0.77 9.88
CA PHE A 58 -18.32 1.03 9.97
C PHE A 58 -18.90 0.59 11.33
N VAL A 59 -18.41 -0.55 11.83
CA VAL A 59 -18.71 -1.14 13.15
C VAL A 59 -17.47 -1.14 14.06
N PRO A 60 -17.64 -1.19 15.40
CA PRO A 60 -16.51 -1.37 16.30
C PRO A 60 -15.69 -2.62 15.95
N PRO A 61 -14.39 -2.49 15.60
CA PRO A 61 -13.54 -3.64 15.31
C PRO A 61 -13.18 -4.40 16.59
N ASP A 62 -12.51 -5.55 16.45
CA ASP A 62 -11.89 -6.24 17.58
C ASP A 62 -10.92 -5.26 18.31
N PRO A 63 -10.94 -5.18 19.65
CA PRO A 63 -10.06 -4.28 20.40
C PRO A 63 -8.56 -4.50 20.17
N ASN A 64 -8.15 -5.69 19.72
CA ASN A 64 -6.76 -6.02 19.39
C ASN A 64 -6.46 -5.86 17.89
N ASN A 65 -7.41 -5.35 17.11
CA ASN A 65 -7.20 -5.14 15.69
C ASN A 65 -6.27 -3.94 15.42
N VAL A 66 -5.70 -3.92 14.22
CA VAL A 66 -4.75 -2.89 13.80
C VAL A 66 -5.46 -1.71 13.15
N PRO A 67 -4.90 -0.48 13.20
CA PRO A 67 -5.56 0.72 12.69
C PRO A 67 -5.75 0.74 11.15
N ILE A 68 -5.12 -0.19 10.43
CA ILE A 68 -5.19 -0.32 8.97
C ILE A 68 -6.30 -1.27 8.49
N ASP A 69 -7.14 -1.78 9.40
CA ASP A 69 -8.20 -2.76 9.14
C ASP A 69 -9.62 -2.22 9.43
N GLY A 70 -9.99 -1.18 8.71
CA GLY A 70 -11.34 -0.62 8.65
C GLY A 70 -11.84 -0.54 7.20
N ASP A 71 -13.15 -0.36 7.03
CA ASP A 71 -13.78 -0.38 5.70
C ASP A 71 -13.28 0.77 4.81
N GLY A 72 -13.15 0.50 3.52
CA GLY A 72 -12.73 1.49 2.53
C GLY A 72 -13.80 2.55 2.32
N HIS A 73 -13.48 3.80 2.64
CA HIS A 73 -14.38 4.93 2.52
C HIS A 73 -13.81 5.93 1.52
N VAL A 74 -14.40 5.96 0.33
CA VAL A 74 -13.88 6.67 -0.84
C VAL A 74 -14.40 8.09 -0.88
N SER A 75 -13.52 9.05 -1.14
CA SER A 75 -13.87 10.42 -1.48
C SER A 75 -13.42 10.74 -2.90
N ALA A 76 -14.30 11.37 -3.67
CA ALA A 76 -14.03 11.85 -5.02
C ALA A 76 -14.20 13.38 -5.06
N PHE A 77 -13.20 14.08 -5.59
CA PHE A 77 -13.22 15.52 -5.82
C PHE A 77 -13.18 15.78 -7.32
N ARG A 78 -14.35 16.08 -7.90
CA ARG A 78 -14.50 16.38 -9.33
C ARG A 78 -14.20 17.86 -9.57
N ILE A 79 -13.10 18.15 -10.24
CA ILE A 79 -12.65 19.52 -10.54
C ILE A 79 -12.96 19.83 -12.00
N HIS A 80 -13.78 20.86 -12.24
CA HIS A 80 -14.20 21.28 -13.59
C HIS A 80 -14.65 22.73 -13.55
N ASP A 81 -14.51 23.47 -14.65
CA ASP A 81 -15.05 24.83 -14.80
C ASP A 81 -14.70 25.81 -13.65
N GLY A 82 -13.54 25.62 -12.98
CA GLY A 82 -13.12 26.45 -11.85
C GLY A 82 -13.86 26.17 -10.51
N ARG A 83 -14.51 25.01 -10.37
CA ARG A 83 -15.21 24.54 -9.15
C ARG A 83 -14.81 23.11 -8.78
N VAL A 84 -15.16 22.67 -7.57
CA VAL A 84 -14.97 21.29 -7.11
C VAL A 84 -16.26 20.74 -6.50
N ASP A 85 -16.74 19.62 -7.02
CA ASP A 85 -17.80 18.84 -6.37
C ASP A 85 -17.17 17.70 -5.56
N MET A 86 -17.80 17.32 -4.45
CA MET A 86 -17.35 16.22 -3.59
C MET A 86 -18.42 15.14 -3.48
N ARG A 87 -17.99 13.88 -3.58
CA ARG A 87 -18.78 12.71 -3.16
C ARG A 87 -17.99 11.86 -2.20
N ILE A 88 -18.68 11.21 -1.27
CA ILE A 88 -18.08 10.28 -0.32
C ILE A 88 -19.01 9.06 -0.10
N LYS A 89 -18.48 7.85 -0.30
CA LYS A 89 -19.22 6.57 -0.18
C LYS A 89 -18.31 5.43 0.26
N TYR A 90 -18.88 4.46 0.97
CA TYR A 90 -18.20 3.21 1.26
C TYR A 90 -18.04 2.36 -0.01
N VAL A 91 -16.93 1.62 -0.08
CA VAL A 91 -16.87 0.44 -0.94
C VAL A 91 -17.74 -0.62 -0.29
N GLU A 92 -18.81 -1.04 -0.95
CA GLU A 92 -19.72 -2.04 -0.39
C GLU A 92 -19.15 -3.46 -0.58
N THR A 93 -18.04 -3.74 0.09
CA THR A 93 -17.41 -5.06 0.08
C THR A 93 -18.31 -6.12 0.69
N GLU A 94 -18.06 -7.40 0.41
CA GLU A 94 -18.79 -8.49 1.06
C GLU A 94 -18.69 -8.41 2.59
N ARG A 95 -17.50 -8.10 3.11
CA ARG A 95 -17.27 -7.82 4.53
C ARG A 95 -18.16 -6.70 5.05
N TYR A 96 -18.13 -5.53 4.41
CA TYR A 96 -18.93 -4.37 4.78
C TYR A 96 -20.43 -4.70 4.81
N LYS A 97 -20.95 -5.36 3.75
CA LYS A 97 -22.38 -5.72 3.65
C LYS A 97 -22.81 -6.65 4.77
N LEU A 98 -22.01 -7.67 5.07
CA LEU A 98 -22.32 -8.66 6.13
C LEU A 98 -22.30 -8.02 7.52
N GLU A 99 -21.28 -7.21 7.83
CA GLU A 99 -21.18 -6.55 9.14
C GLU A 99 -22.23 -5.45 9.32
N ARG A 100 -22.53 -4.68 8.27
CA ARG A 100 -23.61 -3.69 8.27
C ARG A 100 -24.96 -4.34 8.51
N GLN A 101 -25.24 -5.47 7.85
CA GLN A 101 -26.48 -6.22 8.06
C GLN A 101 -26.57 -6.80 9.48
N ALA A 102 -25.46 -7.28 10.03
CA ALA A 102 -25.42 -7.84 11.38
C ALA A 102 -25.39 -6.78 12.50
N GLY A 103 -25.02 -5.54 12.17
CA GLY A 103 -24.87 -4.44 13.12
C GLY A 103 -23.69 -4.61 14.10
N LYS A 104 -22.72 -5.47 13.77
CA LYS A 104 -21.55 -5.79 14.60
C LYS A 104 -20.43 -6.40 13.74
N ALA A 105 -19.20 -6.38 14.26
CA ALA A 105 -18.08 -7.08 13.64
C ALA A 105 -18.34 -8.60 13.56
N LEU A 106 -18.02 -9.17 12.40
CA LEU A 106 -18.03 -10.61 12.10
C LEU A 106 -16.65 -11.08 11.65
N PHE A 107 -15.85 -10.18 11.08
CA PHE A 107 -14.44 -10.38 10.76
C PHE A 107 -13.59 -9.97 11.97
N GLY A 108 -12.48 -10.67 12.15
CA GLY A 108 -11.69 -10.62 13.38
C GLY A 108 -10.45 -9.75 13.23
N LEU A 109 -9.29 -10.26 13.66
CA LEU A 109 -8.01 -9.58 13.49
C LEU A 109 -7.61 -9.54 12.00
N TYR A 110 -6.94 -8.45 11.62
CA TYR A 110 -6.39 -8.24 10.28
C TYR A 110 -5.70 -9.49 9.71
N ARG A 111 -6.25 -9.97 8.58
CA ARG A 111 -5.77 -11.14 7.82
C ARG A 111 -5.75 -12.45 8.61
N ASN A 112 -6.55 -12.57 9.67
CA ASN A 112 -6.60 -13.79 10.47
C ASN A 112 -8.00 -14.46 10.41
N PRO A 113 -8.24 -15.33 9.41
CA PRO A 113 -9.54 -15.99 9.25
C PRO A 113 -9.92 -16.93 10.39
N TYR A 114 -8.97 -17.31 11.26
CA TYR A 114 -9.26 -18.14 12.44
C TYR A 114 -10.00 -17.36 13.53
N THR A 115 -9.92 -16.03 13.51
CA THR A 115 -10.61 -15.13 14.45
C THR A 115 -11.97 -14.67 13.93
N HIS A 116 -12.33 -15.00 12.68
CA HIS A 116 -13.63 -14.65 12.12
C HIS A 116 -14.75 -15.49 12.73
N HIS A 117 -15.94 -14.88 12.84
CA HIS A 117 -17.15 -15.61 13.14
C HIS A 117 -17.37 -16.73 12.11
N PRO A 118 -17.76 -17.96 12.52
CA PRO A 118 -17.86 -19.09 11.60
C PRO A 118 -18.73 -18.85 10.35
N CYS A 119 -19.75 -17.99 10.46
CA CYS A 119 -20.68 -17.72 9.35
C CYS A 119 -20.08 -16.89 8.20
N VAL A 120 -18.93 -16.24 8.38
CA VAL A 120 -18.28 -15.41 7.33
C VAL A 120 -16.97 -15.99 6.81
N ARG A 121 -16.58 -17.21 7.22
CA ARG A 121 -15.28 -17.81 6.84
C ARG A 121 -15.12 -18.10 5.34
N ALA A 122 -16.23 -18.16 4.60
CA ALA A 122 -16.22 -18.33 3.15
C ALA A 122 -16.34 -17.00 2.39
N ALA A 123 -16.63 -15.90 3.09
CA ALA A 123 -16.76 -14.58 2.49
C ALA A 123 -15.39 -13.99 2.17
N VAL A 124 -15.35 -13.07 1.21
CA VAL A 124 -14.18 -12.27 0.88
C VAL A 124 -13.88 -11.31 2.03
N ASP A 125 -12.78 -11.56 2.75
CA ASP A 125 -12.23 -10.64 3.76
C ASP A 125 -11.38 -9.56 3.09
N SER A 126 -12.06 -8.56 2.54
CA SER A 126 -11.42 -7.37 1.98
C SER A 126 -12.16 -6.12 2.41
N THR A 127 -11.39 -5.13 2.83
CA THR A 127 -11.90 -3.78 3.15
C THR A 127 -11.79 -2.82 1.96
N ALA A 128 -11.06 -3.17 0.90
CA ALA A 128 -10.80 -2.30 -0.25
C ALA A 128 -10.33 -0.88 0.14
N ASN A 129 -9.52 -0.77 1.20
CA ASN A 129 -9.24 0.49 1.90
C ASN A 129 -7.87 1.13 1.62
N THR A 130 -7.04 0.55 0.75
CA THR A 130 -5.63 0.95 0.64
C THR A 130 -5.39 1.96 -0.48
N ASN A 131 -5.92 1.72 -1.67
CA ASN A 131 -5.66 2.59 -2.82
C ASN A 131 -6.76 2.49 -3.87
N MET A 132 -6.72 3.40 -4.84
CA MET A 132 -7.60 3.42 -6.00
C MET A 132 -6.82 3.62 -7.30
N VAL A 133 -7.26 2.97 -8.37
CA VAL A 133 -6.70 3.19 -9.71
C VAL A 133 -7.82 3.17 -10.76
N PHE A 134 -7.77 4.10 -11.71
CA PHE A 134 -8.64 4.06 -12.87
C PHE A 134 -7.91 3.35 -14.03
N TRP A 135 -8.40 2.18 -14.43
CA TRP A 135 -7.81 1.39 -15.50
C TRP A 135 -8.87 0.61 -16.28
N ALA A 136 -8.67 0.45 -17.58
CA ALA A 136 -9.60 -0.26 -18.47
C ALA A 136 -11.06 0.23 -18.37
N ASN A 137 -11.25 1.55 -18.23
CA ASN A 137 -12.54 2.23 -18.00
C ASN A 137 -13.25 1.81 -16.69
N ARG A 138 -12.49 1.42 -15.67
CA ARG A 138 -13.00 0.99 -14.37
C ARG A 138 -12.26 1.73 -13.26
N LEU A 139 -13.01 2.19 -12.25
CA LEU A 139 -12.41 2.67 -11.01
C LEU A 139 -12.29 1.49 -10.04
N LEU A 140 -11.06 1.10 -9.72
CA LEU A 140 -10.77 -0.05 -8.88
C LEU A 140 -10.42 0.41 -7.47
N ALA A 141 -11.12 -0.11 -6.46
CA ALA A 141 -10.77 0.02 -5.05
C ALA A 141 -9.97 -1.22 -4.59
N LEU A 142 -8.81 -0.98 -3.98
CA LEU A 142 -7.77 -1.99 -3.82
C LEU A 142 -7.47 -2.29 -2.35
N LYS A 143 -7.24 -3.58 -2.07
CA LYS A 143 -6.61 -4.09 -0.84
C LYS A 143 -5.82 -5.33 -1.21
N GLU A 144 -4.57 -5.38 -0.76
CA GLU A 144 -3.58 -6.40 -1.13
C GLU A 144 -3.90 -7.87 -0.76
N VAL A 145 -5.06 -8.13 -0.16
CA VAL A 145 -5.47 -9.46 0.36
C VAL A 145 -6.55 -10.14 -0.49
N ALA A 146 -7.05 -9.46 -1.53
CA ALA A 146 -8.14 -9.94 -2.38
C ALA A 146 -8.04 -9.34 -3.79
N CYS A 147 -8.95 -9.75 -4.69
CA CYS A 147 -9.15 -9.08 -5.98
C CYS A 147 -9.78 -7.68 -5.76
N PRO A 148 -9.70 -6.77 -6.75
CA PRO A 148 -10.24 -5.42 -6.61
C PRO A 148 -11.77 -5.41 -6.63
N TYR A 149 -12.35 -4.37 -6.04
CA TYR A 149 -13.75 -4.01 -6.25
C TYR A 149 -13.84 -2.93 -7.31
N GLU A 150 -14.74 -3.08 -8.27
CA GLU A 150 -15.06 -2.02 -9.24
C GLU A 150 -16.11 -1.08 -8.65
N MET A 151 -15.90 0.21 -8.86
CA MET A 151 -16.86 1.27 -8.55
C MET A 151 -17.18 2.08 -9.79
N ASP A 152 -18.39 2.61 -9.85
CA ASP A 152 -18.76 3.60 -10.83
C ASP A 152 -18.01 4.92 -10.54
N PRO A 153 -17.28 5.48 -11.51
CA PRO A 153 -16.38 6.63 -11.27
C PRO A 153 -17.12 7.93 -10.95
N ASP A 154 -18.40 8.03 -11.30
CA ASP A 154 -19.20 9.25 -11.10
C ASP A 154 -20.00 9.15 -9.79
N THR A 155 -20.72 8.04 -9.58
CA THR A 155 -21.66 7.84 -8.47
C THR A 155 -21.04 7.18 -7.24
N LEU A 156 -19.83 6.61 -7.39
CA LEU A 156 -19.16 5.77 -6.39
C LEU A 156 -19.98 4.55 -5.94
N GLU A 157 -20.95 4.10 -6.74
CA GLU A 157 -21.63 2.83 -6.48
C GLU A 157 -20.69 1.65 -6.73
N THR A 158 -20.66 0.69 -5.81
CA THR A 158 -19.87 -0.53 -5.99
C THR A 158 -20.56 -1.44 -7.00
N ILE A 159 -19.89 -1.72 -8.11
CA ILE A 159 -20.41 -2.50 -9.25
C ILE A 159 -20.25 -4.00 -9.00
N CYS A 160 -19.02 -4.46 -8.78
CA CYS A 160 -18.74 -5.87 -8.55
C CYS A 160 -17.40 -6.12 -7.82
N TYR A 161 -17.24 -7.34 -7.31
CA TYR A 161 -15.95 -7.88 -6.89
C TYR A 161 -15.32 -8.62 -8.08
N ASP A 162 -14.01 -8.46 -8.25
CA ASP A 162 -13.21 -9.12 -9.27
C ASP A 162 -13.71 -8.88 -10.71
N PRO A 163 -13.64 -7.63 -11.21
CA PRO A 163 -14.12 -7.26 -12.55
C PRO A 163 -13.36 -7.93 -13.70
N PHE A 164 -12.21 -8.55 -13.42
CA PHE A 164 -11.40 -9.27 -14.41
C PHE A 164 -11.72 -10.77 -14.47
N GLY A 165 -12.52 -11.26 -13.51
CA GLY A 165 -13.06 -12.61 -13.46
C GLY A 165 -11.99 -13.71 -13.50
N ASP A 166 -12.29 -14.77 -14.24
CA ASP A 166 -11.49 -16.01 -14.24
C ASP A 166 -10.10 -15.91 -14.88
N GLN A 167 -9.69 -14.72 -15.34
CA GLN A 167 -8.38 -14.51 -15.96
C GLN A 167 -7.23 -14.85 -14.99
N ILE A 168 -7.40 -14.61 -13.69
CA ILE A 168 -6.39 -14.90 -12.65
C ILE A 168 -7.03 -15.76 -11.56
N LYS A 169 -6.38 -16.87 -11.21
CA LYS A 169 -6.80 -17.73 -10.08
C LYS A 169 -6.07 -17.42 -8.78
N ALA A 170 -5.20 -16.40 -8.79
CA ALA A 170 -4.55 -15.91 -7.58
C ALA A 170 -5.56 -15.26 -6.64
N LYS A 171 -5.29 -15.32 -5.34
CA LYS A 171 -6.18 -14.80 -4.29
C LYS A 171 -5.90 -13.35 -3.91
N ALA A 172 -4.91 -12.71 -4.52
CA ALA A 172 -4.45 -11.38 -4.15
C ALA A 172 -4.18 -10.53 -5.39
N PHE A 173 -4.46 -9.23 -5.26
CA PHE A 173 -4.17 -8.17 -6.21
C PHE A 173 -3.54 -7.01 -5.43
N THR A 174 -2.38 -6.50 -5.86
CA THR A 174 -1.66 -5.45 -5.13
C THR A 174 -2.47 -4.17 -4.99
N ALA A 175 -2.32 -3.46 -3.87
CA ALA A 175 -2.84 -2.11 -3.74
C ALA A 175 -1.95 -1.05 -4.43
N HIS A 176 -0.77 -1.42 -4.91
CA HIS A 176 0.15 -0.53 -5.62
C HIS A 176 0.45 -1.04 -7.04
N PRO A 177 -0.57 -1.20 -7.91
CA PRO A 177 -0.31 -1.51 -9.30
C PRO A 177 0.34 -0.28 -9.97
N LYS A 178 1.11 -0.51 -11.02
CA LYS A 178 1.84 0.56 -11.72
C LYS A 178 1.33 0.68 -13.15
N VAL A 179 0.89 1.88 -13.52
CA VAL A 179 0.53 2.20 -14.91
C VAL A 179 1.80 2.51 -15.67
N ASP A 180 2.09 1.75 -16.72
CA ASP A 180 3.13 2.10 -17.67
C ASP A 180 2.51 2.95 -18.81
N PRO A 181 2.85 4.24 -18.92
CA PRO A 181 2.30 5.11 -19.96
C PRO A 181 2.87 4.82 -21.36
N TYR A 182 4.00 4.12 -21.46
CA TYR A 182 4.68 3.80 -22.72
C TYR A 182 4.12 2.53 -23.35
N SER A 183 3.94 1.47 -22.55
CA SER A 183 3.37 0.21 -23.04
C SER A 183 1.86 0.08 -22.80
N LYS A 184 1.25 1.05 -22.11
CA LYS A 184 -0.19 1.15 -21.86
C LYS A 184 -0.76 -0.09 -21.19
N GLU A 185 -0.16 -0.45 -20.08
CA GLU A 185 -0.52 -1.61 -19.28
C GLU A 185 -0.49 -1.26 -17.80
N LEU A 186 -1.40 -1.87 -17.05
CA LEU A 186 -1.35 -1.89 -15.59
C LEU A 186 -0.57 -3.13 -15.15
N VAL A 187 0.62 -2.91 -14.59
CA VAL A 187 1.45 -3.97 -14.02
C VAL A 187 0.97 -4.28 -12.60
N VAL A 188 0.68 -5.56 -12.36
CA VAL A 188 0.06 -6.07 -11.14
C VAL A 188 0.92 -7.19 -10.58
N PHE A 189 0.97 -7.28 -9.25
CA PHE A 189 1.44 -8.47 -8.56
C PHE A 189 0.47 -8.85 -7.43
N GLY A 190 0.62 -10.05 -6.89
CA GLY A 190 -0.07 -10.48 -5.68
C GLY A 190 0.80 -11.48 -4.94
N TYR A 191 0.96 -11.31 -3.63
CA TYR A 191 1.70 -12.23 -2.77
C TYR A 191 0.73 -13.07 -1.92
N GLU A 192 1.22 -14.14 -1.29
CA GLU A 192 0.35 -15.18 -0.73
C GLU A 192 -0.68 -15.65 -1.79
N ALA A 193 -0.25 -15.70 -3.05
CA ALA A 193 -1.14 -15.76 -4.21
C ALA A 193 -1.95 -17.07 -4.28
N LYS A 194 -1.47 -18.15 -3.65
CA LYS A 194 -2.21 -19.42 -3.51
C LYS A 194 -3.01 -19.53 -2.20
N GLY A 195 -2.84 -18.58 -1.30
CA GLY A 195 -3.57 -18.44 -0.04
C GLY A 195 -2.69 -18.12 1.16
N LEU A 196 -3.35 -18.08 2.31
CA LEU A 196 -2.77 -17.66 3.59
C LEU A 196 -1.45 -18.38 3.91
N GLY A 197 -0.39 -17.61 4.12
CA GLY A 197 0.94 -18.09 4.49
C GLY A 197 1.77 -18.71 3.36
N THR A 198 1.27 -18.71 2.12
CA THR A 198 2.03 -19.24 0.97
C THR A 198 3.13 -18.28 0.52
N LYS A 199 4.21 -18.82 -0.07
CA LYS A 199 5.32 -18.01 -0.61
C LYS A 199 5.11 -17.58 -2.06
N ASP A 200 4.03 -18.05 -2.68
CA ASP A 200 3.73 -17.82 -4.08
C ASP A 200 3.44 -16.34 -4.33
N ILE A 201 4.08 -15.80 -5.37
CA ILE A 201 3.81 -14.49 -5.93
C ILE A 201 3.37 -14.69 -7.38
N VAL A 202 2.28 -14.02 -7.76
CA VAL A 202 1.88 -13.88 -9.16
C VAL A 202 2.22 -12.46 -9.62
N ILE A 203 2.64 -12.32 -10.87
CA ILE A 203 2.91 -11.04 -11.54
C ILE A 203 2.29 -11.13 -12.93
N TYR A 204 1.61 -10.08 -13.38
CA TYR A 204 1.00 -10.00 -14.72
C TYR A 204 0.73 -8.55 -15.11
N ALA A 205 0.39 -8.33 -16.37
CA ALA A 205 -0.05 -7.04 -16.89
C ALA A 205 -1.51 -7.12 -17.34
N LEU A 206 -2.24 -6.01 -17.24
CA LEU A 206 -3.56 -5.82 -17.86
C LEU A 206 -3.45 -4.73 -18.93
N ASP A 207 -3.91 -4.99 -20.14
CA ASP A 207 -3.98 -3.96 -21.19
C ASP A 207 -5.13 -2.96 -20.95
N GLU A 208 -5.27 -1.97 -21.84
CA GLU A 208 -6.34 -0.95 -21.80
C GLU A 208 -7.77 -1.53 -21.86
N GLN A 209 -7.94 -2.81 -22.19
CA GLN A 209 -9.23 -3.51 -22.19
C GLN A 209 -9.40 -4.41 -20.95
N GLY A 210 -8.40 -4.47 -20.07
CA GLY A 210 -8.41 -5.34 -18.90
C GLY A 210 -8.12 -6.80 -19.22
N ILE A 211 -7.51 -7.08 -20.39
CA ILE A 211 -7.09 -8.43 -20.75
C ILE A 211 -5.69 -8.69 -20.20
N LYS A 212 -5.53 -9.85 -19.57
CA LYS A 212 -4.28 -10.27 -18.94
C LYS A 212 -3.22 -10.71 -19.94
N HIS A 213 -1.99 -10.24 -19.71
CA HIS A 213 -0.77 -10.67 -20.40
C HIS A 213 0.36 -10.98 -19.42
N ASP A 214 1.40 -11.65 -19.93
CA ASP A 214 2.71 -11.81 -19.25
C ASP A 214 2.67 -12.40 -17.82
N GLU A 215 1.79 -13.37 -17.56
CA GLU A 215 1.70 -14.00 -16.23
C GLU A 215 2.96 -14.80 -15.86
N GLN A 216 3.51 -14.50 -14.68
CA GLN A 216 4.65 -15.16 -14.06
C GLN A 216 4.32 -15.55 -12.63
N TRP A 217 4.69 -16.78 -12.26
CA TRP A 217 4.62 -17.27 -10.90
C TRP A 217 6.03 -17.50 -10.37
N ILE A 218 6.34 -16.91 -9.23
CA ILE A 218 7.63 -17.04 -8.54
C ILE A 218 7.38 -17.35 -7.07
N GLU A 219 8.43 -17.70 -6.34
CA GLU A 219 8.37 -17.92 -4.90
C GLU A 219 9.24 -16.89 -4.18
N SER A 220 8.65 -16.26 -3.17
CA SER A 220 9.35 -15.46 -2.19
C SER A 220 10.30 -16.33 -1.35
N PRO A 221 11.46 -15.84 -0.87
CA PRO A 221 12.34 -16.61 0.02
C PRO A 221 11.64 -17.08 1.32
N TRP A 222 10.72 -16.26 1.86
CA TRP A 222 9.80 -16.60 2.95
C TRP A 222 8.44 -15.92 2.76
N CYS A 223 7.43 -16.26 3.58
CA CYS A 223 6.15 -15.55 3.52
C CYS A 223 6.29 -14.18 4.22
N ALA A 224 6.26 -13.12 3.41
CA ALA A 224 6.59 -11.77 3.81
C ALA A 224 5.52 -10.78 3.35
N PHE A 225 5.52 -9.61 3.97
CA PHE A 225 4.74 -8.46 3.53
C PHE A 225 5.42 -7.87 2.28
N ILE A 226 4.70 -7.82 1.15
CA ILE A 226 5.15 -7.22 -0.11
C ILE A 226 4.13 -6.16 -0.51
N HIS A 227 4.29 -4.95 0.01
CA HIS A 227 3.27 -3.91 -0.13
C HIS A 227 3.35 -3.17 -1.47
N ASP A 228 4.57 -2.85 -1.89
CA ASP A 228 4.84 -2.00 -3.06
C ASP A 228 5.93 -2.62 -3.97
N CYS A 229 6.00 -2.11 -5.19
CA CYS A 229 7.00 -2.48 -6.18
C CYS A 229 7.48 -1.25 -6.96
N VAL A 230 8.55 -1.41 -7.72
CA VAL A 230 8.85 -0.51 -8.85
C VAL A 230 8.83 -1.28 -10.15
N ILE A 231 8.57 -0.56 -11.23
CA ILE A 231 8.68 -1.08 -12.59
C ILE A 231 9.65 -0.22 -13.41
N THR A 232 10.37 -0.88 -14.29
CA THR A 232 11.20 -0.27 -15.35
C THR A 232 10.75 -0.85 -16.71
N PRO A 233 11.35 -0.45 -17.84
CA PRO A 233 10.94 -1.02 -19.13
C PRO A 233 11.10 -2.54 -19.18
N ASN A 234 12.12 -3.08 -18.50
CA ASN A 234 12.46 -4.50 -18.54
C ASN A 234 12.31 -5.26 -17.22
N TRP A 235 12.16 -4.59 -16.07
CA TRP A 235 12.18 -5.24 -14.76
C TRP A 235 11.03 -4.81 -13.85
N ILE A 236 10.74 -5.69 -12.90
CA ILE A 236 9.88 -5.43 -11.75
C ILE A 236 10.73 -5.72 -10.52
N VAL A 237 10.72 -4.82 -9.54
CA VAL A 237 11.38 -5.04 -8.25
C VAL A 237 10.34 -5.00 -7.15
N LEU A 238 10.17 -6.12 -6.45
CA LEU A 238 9.27 -6.24 -5.31
C LEU A 238 10.03 -5.99 -4.01
N LEU A 239 9.49 -5.15 -3.14
CA LEU A 239 10.10 -4.79 -1.86
C LEU A 239 9.52 -5.69 -0.77
N LEU A 240 10.33 -6.63 -0.29
CA LEU A 240 10.01 -7.49 0.85
C LEU A 240 10.45 -6.81 2.14
N TRP A 241 9.48 -6.60 3.01
CA TRP A 241 9.76 -6.12 4.35
C TRP A 241 10.19 -7.26 5.30
N PRO A 242 10.99 -6.97 6.33
CA PRO A 242 11.40 -7.90 7.39
C PRO A 242 10.27 -8.42 8.30
N PHE A 243 9.12 -8.81 7.74
CA PHE A 243 8.03 -9.48 8.44
C PHE A 243 7.97 -10.97 8.07
N GLU A 244 7.51 -11.78 9.02
CA GLU A 244 7.15 -13.18 8.79
C GLU A 244 5.66 -13.39 9.04
N ALA A 245 5.04 -14.29 8.27
CA ALA A 245 3.74 -14.88 8.61
C ALA A 245 3.86 -16.32 9.09
N LYS A 246 3.18 -16.65 10.20
CA LYS A 246 3.12 -18.02 10.75
C LYS A 246 1.66 -18.41 10.98
N VAL A 247 1.20 -19.45 10.28
CA VAL A 247 -0.19 -19.94 10.41
C VAL A 247 -0.52 -20.37 11.83
N GLU A 248 0.42 -21.00 12.55
CA GLU A 248 0.21 -21.40 13.94
C GLU A 248 0.04 -20.20 14.89
N ARG A 249 0.71 -19.06 14.62
CA ARG A 249 0.50 -17.81 15.36
C ARG A 249 -0.92 -17.30 15.17
N MET A 250 -1.43 -17.34 13.94
CA MET A 250 -2.80 -16.94 13.64
C MET A 250 -3.84 -17.84 14.28
N LYS A 251 -3.65 -19.17 14.23
CA LYS A 251 -4.53 -20.14 14.92
C LYS A 251 -4.57 -19.92 16.43
N ALA A 252 -3.49 -19.41 17.02
CA ALA A 252 -3.42 -19.01 18.42
C ALA A 252 -4.07 -17.63 18.70
N GLY A 253 -4.76 -17.03 17.73
CA GLY A 253 -5.46 -15.75 17.89
C GLY A 253 -4.54 -14.53 17.89
N LYS A 254 -3.32 -14.63 17.34
CA LYS A 254 -2.37 -13.52 17.25
C LYS A 254 -2.29 -12.95 15.82
N GLN A 255 -1.53 -11.86 15.66
CA GLN A 255 -1.40 -11.13 14.39
C GLN A 255 -0.84 -11.98 13.24
N HIS A 256 -1.27 -11.68 12.01
CA HIS A 256 -0.76 -12.32 10.79
C HIS A 256 0.73 -12.04 10.58
N TRP A 257 1.19 -10.82 10.83
CA TRP A 257 2.59 -10.40 10.69
C TRP A 257 3.31 -10.30 12.03
N ALA A 258 4.61 -10.57 12.03
CA ALA A 258 5.53 -10.22 13.11
C ALA A 258 6.86 -9.78 12.50
N TRP A 259 7.42 -8.68 12.97
CA TRP A 259 8.73 -8.20 12.54
C TRP A 259 9.84 -9.19 12.94
N SER A 260 10.91 -9.26 12.15
CA SER A 260 12.11 -10.02 12.47
C SER A 260 13.36 -9.18 12.25
N TYR A 261 14.11 -8.95 13.32
CA TYR A 261 15.40 -8.25 13.26
C TYR A 261 16.51 -9.09 12.60
N ASP A 262 16.29 -10.40 12.46
CA ASP A 262 17.23 -11.31 11.81
C ASP A 262 17.08 -11.31 10.27
N LEU A 263 16.02 -10.68 9.74
CA LEU A 263 15.77 -10.64 8.30
C LEU A 263 16.29 -9.34 7.67
N PRO A 264 16.92 -9.41 6.49
CA PRO A 264 17.33 -8.23 5.74
C PRO A 264 16.12 -7.59 5.02
N ALA A 265 16.23 -6.29 4.72
CA ALA A 265 15.39 -5.71 3.67
C ALA A 265 15.74 -6.44 2.36
N THR A 266 14.73 -6.84 1.59
CA THR A 266 14.93 -7.75 0.45
C THR A 266 14.24 -7.25 -0.79
N PHE A 267 14.93 -7.34 -1.93
CA PHE A 267 14.46 -6.88 -3.23
C PHE A 267 14.41 -8.06 -4.18
N ILE A 268 13.21 -8.47 -4.61
CA ILE A 268 13.06 -9.52 -5.62
C ILE A 268 12.99 -8.85 -6.99
N VAL A 269 14.00 -9.09 -7.82
CA VAL A 269 14.13 -8.54 -9.17
C VAL A 269 13.70 -9.59 -10.19
N VAL A 270 12.69 -9.25 -10.97
CA VAL A 270 12.02 -10.14 -11.90
C VAL A 270 12.03 -9.49 -13.29
N PRO A 271 12.45 -10.21 -14.36
CA PRO A 271 12.24 -9.74 -15.71
C PRO A 271 10.75 -9.49 -15.94
N ARG A 272 10.38 -8.35 -16.51
CA ARG A 272 8.99 -7.93 -16.68
C ARG A 272 8.16 -8.90 -17.50
N ARG A 273 8.79 -9.60 -18.45
CA ARG A 273 8.19 -10.64 -19.29
C ARG A 273 9.08 -11.86 -19.32
N LYS A 274 8.49 -13.04 -19.52
CA LYS A 274 9.24 -14.29 -19.71
C LYS A 274 10.14 -14.27 -20.95
N THR A 275 9.85 -13.39 -21.90
CA THR A 275 10.62 -13.20 -23.13
C THR A 275 11.55 -11.97 -23.09
N SER A 276 11.56 -11.21 -21.98
CA SER A 276 12.47 -10.08 -21.81
C SER A 276 13.91 -10.53 -22.04
N LYS A 277 14.68 -9.71 -22.75
CA LYS A 277 16.13 -9.91 -22.85
C LYS A 277 16.73 -9.66 -21.48
N VAL A 278 17.48 -10.63 -20.98
CA VAL A 278 18.18 -10.55 -19.70
C VAL A 278 19.70 -10.50 -19.94
N PRO A 279 20.49 -9.92 -19.02
CA PRO A 279 21.95 -9.92 -19.12
C PRO A 279 22.50 -11.35 -19.23
N SER A 280 23.68 -11.52 -19.82
CA SER A 280 24.28 -12.85 -20.04
C SER A 280 24.58 -13.62 -18.76
N SER A 281 24.64 -12.94 -17.62
CA SER A 281 24.78 -13.57 -16.31
C SER A 281 23.49 -14.26 -15.86
N TRP A 282 22.34 -13.95 -16.46
CA TRP A 282 21.02 -14.50 -16.12
C TRP A 282 20.64 -15.73 -16.93
N LYS A 283 19.81 -16.58 -16.31
CA LYS A 283 19.06 -17.62 -17.02
C LYS A 283 17.67 -17.09 -17.38
N GLN A 284 17.17 -17.45 -18.55
CA GLN A 284 15.83 -17.03 -18.96
C GLN A 284 14.77 -17.55 -17.97
N GLY A 285 13.89 -16.65 -17.50
CA GLY A 285 12.82 -16.98 -16.57
C GLY A 285 13.26 -17.12 -15.10
N GLU A 286 14.52 -16.85 -14.76
CA GLU A 286 14.91 -16.72 -13.36
C GLU A 286 14.52 -15.35 -12.77
N HIS A 287 14.36 -15.30 -11.45
CA HIS A 287 14.32 -14.07 -10.68
C HIS A 287 15.54 -14.07 -9.73
N ARG A 288 15.98 -12.89 -9.31
CA ARG A 288 17.06 -12.73 -8.34
C ARG A 288 16.59 -12.01 -7.11
N VAL A 289 17.30 -12.25 -6.01
CA VAL A 289 17.05 -11.63 -4.73
C VAL A 289 18.29 -10.85 -4.33
N TYR A 290 18.09 -9.63 -3.84
CA TYR A 290 19.14 -8.77 -3.31
C TYR A 290 18.78 -8.37 -1.89
N HIS A 291 19.80 -8.19 -1.07
CA HIS A 291 19.63 -7.91 0.35
C HIS A 291 20.26 -6.60 0.76
N TRP A 292 19.64 -5.95 1.72
CA TRP A 292 20.23 -4.87 2.47
C TRP A 292 20.08 -5.08 3.98
N LYS A 293 20.71 -4.23 4.79
CA LYS A 293 20.55 -4.22 6.25
C LYS A 293 19.05 -4.20 6.60
N ASN A 294 18.69 -4.76 7.75
CA ASN A 294 17.34 -4.70 8.29
C ASN A 294 16.84 -3.23 8.32
N CYS A 295 15.77 -2.97 7.58
CA CYS A 295 15.06 -1.70 7.48
C CYS A 295 13.74 -1.95 6.74
N MET A 296 12.86 -0.96 6.70
CA MET A 296 11.58 -1.02 6.00
C MET A 296 11.57 -0.02 4.84
N PRO A 297 11.87 -0.45 3.60
CA PRO A 297 11.69 0.40 2.42
C PRO A 297 10.21 0.39 2.03
N ILE A 298 9.45 1.45 2.33
CA ILE A 298 7.98 1.39 2.34
C ILE A 298 7.40 1.68 0.95
N HIS A 299 7.21 2.95 0.61
CA HIS A 299 6.57 3.38 -0.63
C HIS A 299 7.62 3.83 -1.64
N THR A 300 7.33 3.57 -2.90
CA THR A 300 8.23 3.78 -4.03
C THR A 300 7.91 5.08 -4.76
N GLY A 301 8.93 5.82 -5.20
CA GLY A 301 8.73 7.02 -6.02
C GLY A 301 9.10 6.89 -7.49
N GLY A 302 9.88 5.89 -7.88
CA GLY A 302 10.22 5.63 -9.28
C GLY A 302 11.43 4.72 -9.44
N ALA A 303 11.66 4.25 -10.66
CA ALA A 303 12.83 3.45 -11.00
C ALA A 303 13.19 3.57 -12.48
N TRP A 304 14.47 3.33 -12.79
CA TRP A 304 14.99 3.32 -14.16
C TRP A 304 16.20 2.40 -14.28
N GLU A 305 16.53 2.07 -15.52
CA GLU A 305 17.70 1.28 -15.89
C GLU A 305 18.77 2.19 -16.51
N GLU A 306 20.04 1.84 -16.34
CA GLU A 306 21.16 2.43 -17.07
C GLU A 306 21.86 1.38 -17.94
N ASP A 307 22.47 1.82 -19.04
CA ASP A 307 23.19 0.94 -19.99
C ASP A 307 24.38 0.19 -19.38
N ASN A 308 24.84 0.60 -18.20
CA ASN A 308 25.92 -0.06 -17.47
C ASN A 308 25.45 -1.32 -16.70
N GLY A 309 24.19 -1.73 -16.85
CA GLY A 309 23.63 -2.91 -16.18
C GLY A 309 23.18 -2.65 -14.74
N LYS A 310 23.02 -1.39 -14.35
CA LYS A 310 22.46 -0.99 -13.06
C LYS A 310 20.99 -0.62 -13.19
N LEU A 311 20.24 -0.94 -12.14
CA LEU A 311 18.88 -0.49 -11.92
C LEU A 311 18.86 0.41 -10.69
N TYR A 312 18.24 1.57 -10.81
CA TYR A 312 18.02 2.50 -9.70
C TYR A 312 16.54 2.51 -9.35
N LEU A 313 16.25 2.56 -8.05
CA LEU A 313 14.89 2.73 -7.55
C LEU A 313 14.90 3.62 -6.32
N GLU A 314 13.81 4.34 -6.09
CA GLU A 314 13.69 5.27 -4.98
C GLU A 314 12.53 4.90 -4.07
N SER A 315 12.77 4.94 -2.76
CA SER A 315 11.75 4.65 -1.75
C SER A 315 11.97 5.47 -0.47
N SER A 316 10.89 5.67 0.28
CA SER A 316 11.04 5.95 1.71
C SER A 316 11.71 4.75 2.39
N ARG A 317 12.43 5.01 3.48
CA ARG A 317 13.12 4.00 4.27
C ARG A 317 13.01 4.35 5.75
N VAL A 318 12.52 3.40 6.54
CA VAL A 318 12.54 3.46 8.01
C VAL A 318 13.61 2.50 8.52
N HIS A 319 14.48 2.96 9.41
CA HIS A 319 15.59 2.18 9.97
C HIS A 319 15.17 1.14 11.02
N ASP A 320 13.88 0.95 11.23
CA ASP A 320 13.28 0.02 12.18
C ASP A 320 11.86 -0.37 11.71
N ASN A 321 11.12 -1.12 12.52
CA ASN A 321 9.73 -1.49 12.29
C ASN A 321 8.81 -0.24 12.34
N ALA A 322 8.26 0.15 11.19
CA ALA A 322 7.31 1.26 11.11
C ALA A 322 5.91 0.88 11.66
N PHE A 323 5.62 -0.40 11.85
CA PHE A 323 4.33 -0.92 12.31
C PHE A 323 4.45 -1.57 13.70
N PRO A 324 4.44 -0.76 14.79
CA PRO A 324 4.55 -1.27 16.16
C PRO A 324 3.40 -2.21 16.56
N PHE A 325 2.27 -2.17 15.84
CA PHE A 325 1.15 -3.10 15.99
C PHE A 325 1.43 -4.52 15.44
N PHE A 326 2.55 -4.72 14.73
CA PHE A 326 3.09 -6.02 14.35
C PHE A 326 4.49 -6.24 14.96
N PRO A 327 4.59 -6.36 16.29
CA PRO A 327 5.88 -6.52 16.94
C PRO A 327 6.52 -7.89 16.60
N PRO A 328 7.84 -8.03 16.81
CA PRO A 328 8.50 -9.34 16.85
C PRO A 328 7.91 -10.25 17.93
N GLU A 329 8.21 -11.54 17.85
CA GLU A 329 7.71 -12.56 18.79
C GLU A 329 8.19 -12.33 20.24
N ASP A 330 9.33 -11.65 20.43
CA ASP A 330 9.83 -11.25 21.75
C ASP A 330 9.13 -9.99 22.31
N GLY A 331 8.21 -9.39 21.55
CA GLY A 331 7.42 -8.22 21.94
C GLY A 331 8.17 -6.89 21.91
N ARG A 332 9.41 -6.86 21.43
CA ARG A 332 10.23 -5.65 21.35
C ARG A 332 9.54 -4.56 20.53
N GLN A 333 9.52 -3.33 21.06
CA GLN A 333 9.00 -2.17 20.35
C GLN A 333 10.10 -1.52 19.50
N PRO A 334 9.75 -0.88 18.36
CA PRO A 334 10.72 -0.13 17.58
C PRO A 334 11.34 1.01 18.38
N SER A 335 12.52 1.46 17.95
CA SER A 335 13.18 2.63 18.49
C SER A 335 12.25 3.85 18.45
N PRO A 336 12.12 4.62 19.54
CA PRO A 336 11.33 5.86 19.53
C PRO A 336 11.95 6.94 18.62
N ASP A 337 13.25 6.81 18.34
CA ASP A 337 14.03 7.71 17.49
C ASP A 337 14.40 7.04 16.15
N ALA A 338 13.55 6.12 15.67
CA ALA A 338 13.78 5.45 14.40
C ALA A 338 13.92 6.48 13.27
N LYS A 339 15.10 6.51 12.64
CA LYS A 339 15.36 7.40 11.51
C LYS A 339 14.48 6.98 10.33
N ALA A 340 13.92 7.97 9.64
CA ALA A 340 13.33 7.81 8.32
C ALA A 340 13.96 8.79 7.33
N ASP A 341 14.21 8.33 6.11
CA ASP A 341 14.72 9.13 4.99
C ASP A 341 14.13 8.66 3.65
N TYR A 342 14.31 9.46 2.61
CA TYR A 342 14.03 9.08 1.24
C TYR A 342 15.34 8.80 0.51
N VAL A 343 15.45 7.63 -0.10
CA VAL A 343 16.71 7.11 -0.60
C VAL A 343 16.60 6.54 -2.01
N ARG A 344 17.72 6.58 -2.74
CA ARG A 344 17.92 5.90 -4.02
C ARG A 344 18.80 4.68 -3.83
N TRP A 345 18.25 3.53 -4.13
CA TRP A 345 18.94 2.25 -4.14
C TRP A 345 19.60 1.98 -5.50
N GLU A 346 20.68 1.23 -5.47
CA GLU A 346 21.37 0.73 -6.67
C GLU A 346 21.41 -0.80 -6.64
N ILE A 347 20.90 -1.42 -7.71
CA ILE A 347 20.97 -2.86 -7.94
C ILE A 347 21.86 -3.11 -9.15
N ASP A 348 22.96 -3.86 -8.96
CA ASP A 348 23.75 -4.40 -10.08
C ASP A 348 23.06 -5.66 -10.63
N LEU A 349 22.46 -5.54 -11.81
CA LEU A 349 21.78 -6.65 -12.46
C LEU A 349 22.77 -7.76 -12.85
N ASN A 350 24.07 -7.49 -12.98
CA ASN A 350 25.03 -8.54 -13.31
C ASN A 350 25.42 -9.40 -12.10
N ALA A 351 25.24 -8.88 -10.88
CA ALA A 351 25.57 -9.59 -9.65
C ALA A 351 24.61 -10.78 -9.40
N PRO A 352 25.11 -11.88 -8.80
CA PRO A 352 24.31 -13.08 -8.58
C PRO A 352 23.20 -12.86 -7.54
N SER A 353 22.20 -13.75 -7.53
CA SER A 353 21.18 -13.77 -6.47
C SER A 353 21.84 -13.94 -5.09
N GLY A 354 21.27 -13.31 -4.07
CA GLY A 354 21.80 -13.24 -2.70
C GLY A 354 22.83 -12.14 -2.46
N THR A 355 23.07 -11.26 -3.45
CA THR A 355 24.04 -10.16 -3.30
C THR A 355 23.56 -9.13 -2.28
N GLN A 356 24.49 -8.71 -1.40
CA GLN A 356 24.31 -7.56 -0.53
C GLN A 356 24.47 -6.27 -1.37
N MET A 357 23.45 -5.43 -1.37
CA MET A 357 23.47 -4.13 -2.04
C MET A 357 24.43 -3.16 -1.35
N VAL A 358 24.80 -2.08 -2.02
CA VAL A 358 25.56 -0.97 -1.42
C VAL A 358 24.65 -0.10 -0.54
N ASP A 359 25.24 0.72 0.35
CA ASP A 359 24.48 1.74 1.07
C ASP A 359 23.79 2.66 0.04
N PRO A 360 22.47 2.90 0.15
CA PRO A 360 21.76 3.73 -0.82
C PRO A 360 22.13 5.22 -0.64
N GLN A 361 21.97 5.98 -1.72
CA GLN A 361 22.15 7.43 -1.69
C GLN A 361 20.95 8.08 -0.96
N ILE A 362 21.22 8.93 0.01
CA ILE A 362 20.17 9.74 0.66
C ILE A 362 19.80 10.89 -0.29
N ILE A 363 18.53 10.97 -0.65
CA ILE A 363 17.97 12.00 -1.54
C ILE A 363 17.32 13.11 -0.71
N VAL A 364 16.55 12.71 0.32
CA VAL A 364 15.96 13.63 1.29
C VAL A 364 16.24 13.09 2.69
N ASP A 365 17.04 13.83 3.46
CA ASP A 365 17.44 13.46 4.84
C ASP A 365 16.51 14.09 5.89
N VAL A 366 15.20 14.03 5.63
CA VAL A 366 14.16 14.34 6.62
C VAL A 366 13.13 13.21 6.63
N PRO A 367 12.47 12.95 7.78
CA PRO A 367 11.40 11.97 7.83
C PRO A 367 10.34 12.29 6.79
N SER A 368 10.14 11.35 5.87
CA SER A 368 9.35 11.57 4.65
C SER A 368 8.67 10.28 4.21
N GLU A 369 7.50 10.45 3.59
CA GLU A 369 6.63 9.35 3.15
C GLU A 369 5.70 9.83 2.03
N PHE A 370 4.87 8.92 1.51
CA PHE A 370 3.94 9.12 0.39
C PHE A 370 4.61 9.77 -0.83
N PRO A 371 5.75 9.22 -1.33
CA PRO A 371 6.41 9.72 -2.53
C PRO A 371 5.47 9.67 -3.74
N ARG A 372 5.42 10.77 -4.50
CA ARG A 372 4.69 10.86 -5.78
C ARG A 372 5.54 11.55 -6.83
N MET A 373 5.66 10.91 -7.99
CA MET A 373 6.28 11.48 -9.18
C MET A 373 5.22 11.83 -10.23
N ASP A 374 5.62 12.53 -11.28
CA ASP A 374 4.79 12.69 -12.48
C ASP A 374 4.70 11.37 -13.26
N GLU A 375 3.62 10.63 -13.07
CA GLU A 375 3.40 9.27 -13.58
C GLU A 375 3.54 9.13 -15.11
N ARG A 376 3.57 10.23 -15.88
CA ARG A 376 3.93 10.21 -17.31
C ARG A 376 5.36 9.73 -17.59
N PHE A 377 6.23 9.79 -16.57
CA PHE A 377 7.60 9.31 -16.64
C PHE A 377 7.79 7.97 -15.91
N MET A 378 6.70 7.27 -15.53
CA MET A 378 6.81 5.93 -14.92
C MET A 378 7.70 5.04 -15.78
N THR A 379 8.51 4.20 -15.14
CA THR A 379 9.58 3.39 -15.76
C THR A 379 10.83 4.14 -16.23
N HIS A 380 10.89 5.46 -16.14
CA HIS A 380 12.02 6.26 -16.63
C HIS A 380 12.56 7.22 -15.57
N LYS A 381 13.70 7.84 -15.87
CA LYS A 381 14.20 8.96 -15.08
C LYS A 381 13.15 10.05 -15.04
N HIS A 382 12.91 10.57 -13.85
CA HIS A 382 12.04 11.69 -13.59
C HIS A 382 12.87 12.80 -12.94
N GLU A 383 12.39 14.03 -13.05
CA GLU A 383 13.07 15.21 -12.48
C GLU A 383 12.59 15.52 -11.07
N PHE A 384 11.28 15.44 -10.84
CA PHE A 384 10.66 15.85 -9.58
C PHE A 384 10.04 14.68 -8.83
N ILE A 385 10.25 14.68 -7.52
CA ILE A 385 9.51 13.87 -6.56
C ILE A 385 8.88 14.77 -5.51
N PHE A 386 7.61 14.51 -5.19
CA PHE A 386 6.86 15.16 -4.13
C PHE A 386 6.71 14.19 -2.95
N LEU A 387 6.89 14.69 -1.73
CA LEU A 387 6.91 13.88 -0.51
C LEU A 387 6.16 14.61 0.60
N ASN A 388 5.37 13.89 1.39
CA ASN A 388 4.96 14.39 2.69
C ASN A 388 6.17 14.33 3.62
N VAL A 389 6.43 15.40 4.36
CA VAL A 389 7.62 15.53 5.22
C VAL A 389 7.27 15.99 6.63
N PHE A 390 8.13 15.65 7.57
CA PHE A 390 8.13 16.21 8.92
C PHE A 390 8.96 17.49 8.97
N ILE A 391 8.33 18.60 9.37
CA ILE A 391 8.97 19.89 9.62
C ILE A 391 8.89 20.16 11.14
N PRO A 392 10.02 20.01 11.88
CA PRO A 392 10.05 20.12 13.33
C PRO A 392 9.45 21.42 13.87
N GLU A 393 9.71 22.54 13.21
CA GLU A 393 9.31 23.89 13.65
C GLU A 393 7.79 24.12 13.63
N THR A 394 7.05 23.23 12.97
CA THR A 394 5.59 23.31 12.83
C THR A 394 4.87 22.12 13.48
N SER A 395 5.57 21.30 14.27
CA SER A 395 4.99 20.12 14.93
C SER A 395 4.38 20.45 16.29
N GLN A 396 3.21 19.90 16.58
CA GLN A 396 2.58 19.94 17.91
C GLN A 396 3.02 18.77 18.83
N GLY A 397 4.07 18.01 18.47
CA GLY A 397 4.74 17.08 19.38
C GLY A 397 4.73 15.60 19.00
N GLY A 398 4.38 15.23 17.77
CA GLY A 398 4.57 13.87 17.26
C GLY A 398 5.91 13.71 16.55
N THR A 399 6.77 12.79 16.97
CA THR A 399 8.07 12.49 16.31
C THR A 399 8.03 11.28 15.38
N ASN A 400 6.90 10.56 15.29
CA ASN A 400 6.75 9.41 14.40
C ASN A 400 6.21 9.84 13.02
N ILE A 401 6.74 9.25 11.94
CA ILE A 401 6.34 9.50 10.54
C ILE A 401 4.84 9.37 10.28
N PHE A 402 4.08 8.60 11.06
CA PHE A 402 2.63 8.49 10.84
C PHE A 402 1.82 9.60 11.50
N HIS A 403 2.39 10.27 12.51
CA HIS A 403 1.69 11.31 13.30
C HIS A 403 2.30 12.71 13.09
N GLY A 404 3.41 12.80 12.34
CA GLY A 404 4.21 14.02 12.26
C GLY A 404 4.19 14.72 10.90
N LEU A 405 3.89 14.05 9.79
CA LEU A 405 4.04 14.67 8.47
C LEU A 405 3.09 15.87 8.34
N ASN A 406 3.68 17.06 8.28
CA ASN A 406 3.01 18.34 8.40
C ASN A 406 3.48 19.33 7.30
N GLY A 407 4.25 18.85 6.32
CA GLY A 407 4.71 19.62 5.18
C GLY A 407 4.73 18.80 3.90
N LEU A 408 4.95 19.51 2.78
CA LEU A 408 5.18 18.96 1.46
C LEU A 408 6.55 19.41 0.98
N ALA A 409 7.39 18.45 0.58
CA ALA A 409 8.66 18.73 -0.09
C ALA A 409 8.55 18.41 -1.58
N MET A 410 9.22 19.23 -2.39
CA MET A 410 9.51 18.95 -3.79
C MET A 410 11.02 18.85 -3.92
N HIS A 411 11.53 17.73 -4.43
CA HIS A 411 12.94 17.53 -4.71
C HIS A 411 13.17 17.48 -6.21
N SER A 412 14.18 18.22 -6.70
CA SER A 412 14.69 18.18 -8.07
C SER A 412 15.95 17.32 -8.11
N HIS A 413 15.97 16.33 -9.00
CA HIS A 413 17.16 15.49 -9.23
C HIS A 413 18.27 16.21 -10.02
N TYR A 414 17.98 17.40 -10.58
CA TYR A 414 18.90 18.23 -11.36
C TYR A 414 19.21 19.57 -10.70
#